data_AF-A0A316R2I7-F1
#
_entry.id   AF-A0A316R2I7-F1
#
_cell.length_a   1.000
_cell.length_b   1.000
_cell.length_c   1.000
_cell.angle_alpha   90.00
_cell.angle_beta   90.00
_cell.angle_gamma   90.00
#
_symmetry.space_group_name_H-M   'P 1'
#
loop_
_entity.id
_entity.type
_entity.pdbx_description
1 polymer ?
#
loop_
_entity_poly.entity_id
_entity_poly.type
_entity_poly.pdbx_seq_one_letter_code
_entity_poly.pdbx_strand_id
1 'polypeptide(L)'
;MDEKKSAAYLREKRIALDLTLSELAEKVGVGAYDVSCWEAGFFPEAKYLLPLSRALGVSVEEILKGEDEPPETFSAPRASGELPESHPAGQGASTPTSPGLAEQSAPAPQASPRPVEKISVPAAEKAAAKAEAETLSEQTPSTPSPPRRREEKSYYEKLHEKMKDIDFDVETYPSGQNGFSAWERKFGYILCSAFIVILLLIRISGLIGYINRDREVTTENYTEYVGVSVNSISSFNPQEYDLTVTAKKRITNFEMTVEVFFHNPFNGLYGKDSEDISKTVNFSIAVIESGETVTERITLEKIMFDRRFEVISVSGGLD
;
A
#
# COMPACT_ATOMS: atom_id res chain seq x y z
N MET A 1 -5.04 -13.99 16.74
CA MET A 1 -3.81 -13.62 16.01
C MET A 1 -3.30 -12.32 16.62
N ASP A 2 -2.02 -12.26 16.97
CA ASP A 2 -1.43 -11.08 17.64
C ASP A 2 -0.66 -10.26 16.60
N GLU A 3 -1.31 -9.20 16.10
CA GLU A 3 -0.79 -8.36 15.01
C GLU A 3 0.55 -7.70 15.37
N LYS A 4 0.76 -7.39 16.66
CA LYS A 4 2.00 -6.78 17.14
C LYS A 4 3.14 -7.80 17.16
N LYS A 5 2.85 -9.05 17.54
CA LYS A 5 3.84 -10.13 17.49
C LYS A 5 4.24 -10.46 16.05
N SER A 6 3.27 -10.56 15.13
CA SER A 6 3.58 -10.79 13.72
C SER A 6 4.39 -9.65 13.10
N ALA A 7 4.10 -8.41 13.46
CA ALA A 7 4.84 -7.24 12.95
C ALA A 7 6.29 -7.20 13.47
N ALA A 8 6.48 -7.47 14.75
CA ALA A 8 7.80 -7.58 15.35
C ALA A 8 8.61 -8.72 14.71
N TYR A 9 7.97 -9.87 14.48
CA TYR A 9 8.56 -11.03 13.82
C TYR A 9 8.99 -10.75 12.38
N LEU A 10 8.14 -10.09 11.57
CA LEU A 10 8.49 -9.68 10.21
C LEU A 10 9.72 -8.77 10.18
N ARG A 11 9.78 -7.80 11.10
CA ARG A 11 10.92 -6.88 11.24
C ARG A 11 12.20 -7.61 11.63
N GLU A 12 12.11 -8.52 12.58
CA GLU A 12 13.23 -9.35 13.03
C GLU A 12 13.80 -10.19 11.89
N LYS A 13 12.93 -10.90 11.14
CA LYS A 13 13.34 -11.73 10.00
C LYS A 13 13.94 -10.90 8.86
N ARG A 14 13.41 -9.71 8.58
CA ARG A 14 14.00 -8.81 7.60
C ARG A 14 15.42 -8.39 8.01
N ILE A 15 15.62 -7.99 9.26
CA ILE A 15 16.92 -7.57 9.78
C ILE A 15 17.91 -8.74 9.82
N ALA A 16 17.44 -9.95 10.17
CA ALA A 16 18.28 -11.16 10.17
C ALA A 16 18.81 -11.52 8.77
N LEU A 17 18.10 -11.13 7.72
CA LEU A 17 18.50 -11.31 6.32
C LEU A 17 19.26 -10.10 5.74
N ASP A 18 19.57 -9.10 6.56
CA ASP A 18 20.22 -7.83 6.18
C ASP A 18 19.50 -7.11 5.01
N LEU A 19 18.17 -7.27 4.93
CA LEU A 19 17.35 -6.65 3.89
C LEU A 19 16.88 -5.26 4.31
N THR A 20 17.00 -4.29 3.42
CA THR A 20 16.35 -2.98 3.57
C THR A 20 14.84 -3.10 3.31
N LEU A 21 14.06 -2.11 3.76
CA LEU A 21 12.61 -2.07 3.51
C LEU A 21 12.28 -2.11 2.01
N SER A 22 13.07 -1.41 1.20
CA SER A 22 12.89 -1.35 -0.26
C SER A 22 13.19 -2.68 -0.93
N GLU A 23 14.21 -3.40 -0.49
CA GLU A 23 14.58 -4.71 -1.06
C GLU A 23 13.55 -5.80 -0.72
N LEU A 24 12.99 -5.78 0.50
CA LEU A 24 11.89 -6.68 0.84
C LEU A 24 10.63 -6.35 0.03
N ALA A 25 10.33 -5.06 -0.14
CA ALA A 25 9.19 -4.60 -0.92
C ALA A 25 9.30 -5.00 -2.40
N GLU A 26 10.49 -4.89 -2.99
CA GLU A 26 10.76 -5.33 -4.37
C GLU A 26 10.54 -6.84 -4.55
N LYS A 27 11.02 -7.66 -3.61
CA LYS A 27 10.80 -9.12 -3.63
C LYS A 27 9.33 -9.53 -3.51
N VAL A 28 8.53 -8.71 -2.84
CA VAL A 28 7.09 -8.97 -2.61
C VAL A 28 6.21 -8.33 -3.68
N GLY A 29 6.74 -7.35 -4.44
CA GLY A 29 6.01 -6.61 -5.48
C GLY A 29 5.14 -5.48 -4.93
N VAL A 30 5.56 -4.86 -3.82
CA VAL A 30 4.83 -3.76 -3.13
C VAL A 30 5.74 -2.55 -2.90
N GLY A 31 5.20 -1.46 -2.33
CA GLY A 31 5.99 -0.30 -1.94
C GLY A 31 6.66 -0.47 -0.57
N ALA A 32 7.79 0.21 -0.35
CA ALA A 32 8.47 0.23 0.95
C ALA A 32 7.59 0.76 2.10
N TYR A 33 6.58 1.57 1.77
CA TYR A 33 5.56 2.04 2.72
C TYR A 33 4.70 0.90 3.24
N ASP A 34 4.28 -0.03 2.39
CA ASP A 34 3.44 -1.17 2.78
C ASP A 34 4.17 -2.06 3.78
N VAL A 35 5.45 -2.36 3.51
CA VAL A 35 6.31 -3.12 4.43
C VAL A 35 6.50 -2.39 5.77
N SER A 36 6.69 -1.07 5.75
CA SER A 36 6.77 -0.26 6.97
C SER A 36 5.48 -0.31 7.80
N CYS A 37 4.32 -0.27 7.15
CA CYS A 37 3.02 -0.46 7.80
C CYS A 37 2.90 -1.86 8.42
N TRP A 38 3.36 -2.89 7.73
CA TRP A 38 3.34 -4.27 8.25
C TRP A 38 4.22 -4.44 9.48
N GLU A 39 5.42 -3.86 9.48
CA GLU A 39 6.32 -3.85 10.65
C GLU A 39 5.83 -2.97 11.79
N ALA A 40 4.93 -2.02 11.52
CA ALA A 40 4.30 -1.16 12.52
C ALA A 40 3.04 -1.77 13.16
N GLY A 41 2.55 -2.91 12.67
CA GLY A 41 1.38 -3.61 13.22
C GLY A 41 0.17 -3.71 12.30
N PHE A 42 0.22 -3.18 11.08
CA PHE A 42 -0.89 -3.32 10.12
C PHE A 42 -0.72 -4.61 9.34
N PHE A 43 -1.45 -5.66 9.69
CA PHE A 43 -1.19 -6.97 9.10
C PHE A 43 -1.43 -7.02 7.58
N PRO A 44 -0.54 -7.66 6.78
CA PRO A 44 -0.70 -7.78 5.33
C PRO A 44 -1.96 -8.54 4.88
N GLU A 45 -2.54 -8.14 3.74
CA GLU A 45 -3.60 -8.90 3.09
C GLU A 45 -3.12 -10.31 2.69
N ALA A 46 -4.04 -11.29 2.65
CA ALA A 46 -3.73 -12.69 2.37
C ALA A 46 -2.92 -12.93 1.08
N LYS A 47 -3.13 -12.11 0.05
CA LYS A 47 -2.40 -12.17 -1.22
C LYS A 47 -0.89 -11.95 -1.09
N TYR A 48 -0.44 -11.25 -0.03
CA TYR A 48 0.97 -10.93 0.21
C TYR A 48 1.67 -11.93 1.13
N LEU A 49 0.93 -12.84 1.80
CA LEU A 49 1.51 -13.78 2.74
C LEU A 49 2.45 -14.80 2.08
N LEU A 50 2.06 -15.36 0.94
CA LEU A 50 2.92 -16.30 0.18
C LEU A 50 4.16 -15.63 -0.43
N PRO A 51 4.07 -14.43 -1.01
CA PRO A 51 5.26 -13.65 -1.38
C PRO A 51 6.19 -13.33 -0.19
N LEU A 52 5.64 -12.91 0.94
CA LEU A 52 6.41 -12.60 2.16
C LEU A 52 7.12 -13.84 2.71
N SER A 53 6.42 -14.97 2.77
CA SER A 53 6.97 -16.24 3.25
C SER A 53 8.18 -16.67 2.42
N ARG A 54 8.10 -16.53 1.08
CA ARG A 54 9.22 -16.82 0.17
C ARG A 54 10.36 -15.82 0.29
N ALA A 55 10.05 -14.53 0.46
CA ALA A 55 11.06 -13.48 0.55
C ALA A 55 11.86 -13.54 1.87
N LEU A 56 11.21 -13.96 2.96
CA LEU A 56 11.79 -14.05 4.30
C LEU A 56 12.25 -15.48 4.68
N GLY A 57 11.92 -16.49 3.88
CA GLY A 57 12.33 -17.88 4.13
C GLY A 57 11.64 -18.52 5.35
N VAL A 58 10.43 -18.06 5.69
CA VAL A 58 9.62 -18.52 6.83
C VAL A 58 8.29 -19.09 6.33
N SER A 59 7.61 -19.91 7.14
CA SER A 59 6.27 -20.40 6.80
C SER A 59 5.21 -19.32 6.99
N VAL A 60 4.03 -19.50 6.37
CA VAL A 60 2.91 -18.56 6.55
C VAL A 60 2.39 -18.64 7.99
N GLU A 61 2.42 -19.83 8.57
CA GLU A 61 2.03 -20.12 9.95
C GLU A 61 2.93 -19.41 10.96
N GLU A 62 4.24 -19.36 10.72
CA GLU A 62 5.20 -18.60 11.52
C GLU A 62 4.93 -17.09 11.45
N ILE A 63 4.62 -16.55 10.26
CA ILE A 63 4.23 -15.14 10.11
C ILE A 63 2.95 -14.83 10.88
N LEU A 64 1.96 -15.74 10.87
CA LEU A 64 0.68 -15.57 11.54
C LEU A 64 0.78 -15.70 13.07
N LYS A 65 1.66 -16.58 13.57
CA LYS A 65 1.90 -16.78 15.01
C LYS A 65 2.88 -15.74 15.58
N GLY A 66 3.79 -15.23 14.76
CA GLY A 66 4.82 -14.28 15.15
C GLY A 66 5.96 -14.92 15.96
N GLU A 67 6.18 -16.22 15.78
CA GLU A 67 7.23 -17.01 16.44
C GLU A 67 7.69 -18.13 15.50
N ASP A 68 8.96 -18.52 15.62
CA ASP A 68 9.52 -19.67 14.90
C ASP A 68 8.80 -20.95 15.31
N GLU A 69 8.48 -21.81 14.35
CA GLU A 69 7.98 -23.14 14.70
C GLU A 69 9.14 -23.95 15.31
N PRO A 70 8.94 -24.67 16.42
CA PRO A 70 9.94 -25.64 16.85
C PRO A 70 10.19 -26.65 15.71
N PRO A 71 11.41 -27.14 15.52
CA PRO A 71 11.70 -28.07 14.42
C PRO A 71 10.86 -29.33 14.62
N GLU A 72 9.77 -29.44 13.87
CA GLU A 72 9.04 -30.67 13.67
C GLU A 72 10.03 -31.65 13.03
N THR A 73 10.55 -32.56 13.85
CA THR A 73 11.23 -33.77 13.39
C THR A 73 10.32 -34.45 12.39
N PHE A 74 10.66 -34.30 11.11
CA PHE A 74 10.03 -34.97 9.99
C PHE A 74 10.15 -36.49 10.20
N SER A 75 9.17 -37.08 10.89
CA SER A 75 9.00 -38.52 10.94
C SER A 75 8.46 -38.94 9.58
N ALA A 76 9.33 -39.62 8.83
CA ALA A 76 9.09 -40.15 7.49
C ALA A 76 7.73 -40.87 7.37
N PRO A 77 7.05 -40.77 6.21
CA PRO A 77 5.97 -41.69 5.90
C PRO A 77 6.58 -43.07 5.63
N ARG A 78 6.21 -44.04 6.49
CA ARG A 78 6.41 -45.46 6.26
C ARG A 78 5.85 -45.86 4.89
N ALA A 79 6.69 -46.50 4.10
CA ALA A 79 6.28 -47.34 2.98
C ALA A 79 5.50 -48.57 3.49
N SER A 80 4.30 -48.78 2.93
CA SER A 80 3.51 -50.01 2.80
C SER A 80 2.26 -49.53 2.05
N GLY A 81 1.95 -49.89 0.81
CA GLY A 81 1.89 -51.21 0.18
C GLY A 81 0.49 -51.29 -0.48
N GLU A 82 0.43 -51.91 -1.65
CA GLU A 82 -0.76 -52.25 -2.45
C GLU A 82 -1.47 -51.18 -3.32
N LEU A 83 -1.05 -51.13 -4.59
CA LEU A 83 -1.94 -51.20 -5.77
C LEU A 83 -2.39 -52.67 -5.95
N PRO A 84 -3.55 -52.94 -6.58
CA PRO A 84 -3.51 -53.27 -8.02
C PRO A 84 -4.73 -52.84 -8.86
N GLU A 85 -4.43 -52.47 -10.12
CA GLU A 85 -5.06 -52.88 -11.41
C GLU A 85 -6.58 -52.71 -11.66
N SER A 86 -7.12 -52.47 -12.87
CA SER A 86 -6.63 -52.30 -14.25
C SER A 86 -7.81 -51.81 -15.16
N HIS A 87 -7.43 -51.28 -16.34
CA HIS A 87 -8.11 -50.59 -17.47
C HIS A 87 -9.31 -51.32 -18.17
N PRO A 88 -9.86 -50.93 -19.39
CA PRO A 88 -9.48 -49.89 -20.38
C PRO A 88 -10.59 -49.20 -21.24
N ALA A 89 -10.11 -48.37 -22.20
CA ALA A 89 -10.65 -47.99 -23.54
C ALA A 89 -11.51 -46.70 -23.65
N GLY A 90 -11.32 -45.79 -24.63
CA GLY A 90 -10.38 -45.75 -25.75
C GLY A 90 -10.46 -44.44 -26.59
N GLN A 91 -9.32 -44.16 -27.26
CA GLN A 91 -9.08 -43.57 -28.60
C GLN A 91 -9.81 -42.29 -29.09
N GLY A 92 -9.00 -41.34 -29.57
CA GLY A 92 -9.38 -40.29 -30.53
C GLY A 92 -8.28 -39.25 -30.75
N ALA A 93 -7.81 -39.13 -31.99
CA ALA A 93 -6.56 -38.47 -32.38
C ALA A 93 -6.68 -36.98 -32.82
N SER A 94 -5.58 -36.23 -32.62
CA SER A 94 -4.96 -35.21 -33.51
C SER A 94 -5.67 -33.88 -33.92
N THR A 95 -5.07 -32.75 -33.46
CA THR A 95 -4.71 -31.44 -34.12
C THR A 95 -5.76 -30.60 -34.88
N PRO A 96 -5.69 -29.24 -34.86
CA PRO A 96 -4.72 -28.40 -35.64
C PRO A 96 -4.01 -27.32 -34.79
N THR A 97 -2.70 -27.08 -34.95
CA THR A 97 -2.01 -26.25 -35.97
C THR A 97 -2.28 -24.74 -35.83
N SER A 98 -1.31 -24.07 -35.21
CA SER A 98 -1.05 -22.63 -35.26
C SER A 98 0.07 -22.39 -36.28
N PRO A 99 -0.03 -21.43 -37.23
CA PRO A 99 1.06 -21.14 -38.16
C PRO A 99 1.88 -19.92 -37.72
N GLY A 100 3.19 -19.96 -38.02
CA GLY A 100 3.93 -18.78 -38.48
C GLY A 100 5.05 -18.25 -37.60
N LEU A 101 6.22 -18.89 -37.66
CA LEU A 101 7.51 -18.28 -37.28
C LEU A 101 8.48 -18.53 -38.45
N ALA A 102 8.94 -17.45 -39.08
CA ALA A 102 10.12 -17.38 -39.94
C ALA A 102 10.96 -16.22 -39.37
N GLU A 103 12.05 -16.54 -38.69
CA GLU A 103 13.43 -16.46 -39.20
C GLU A 103 13.95 -15.03 -39.31
N GLN A 104 14.94 -14.68 -38.49
CA GLN A 104 16.32 -14.49 -38.97
C GLN A 104 17.34 -14.33 -37.84
N SER A 105 18.27 -15.29 -37.83
CA SER A 105 19.73 -15.25 -37.65
C SER A 105 20.41 -14.32 -36.63
N ALA A 106 21.21 -14.98 -35.78
CA ALA A 106 22.35 -14.45 -35.03
C ALA A 106 23.52 -14.03 -35.97
N PRO A 107 24.56 -13.32 -35.48
CA PRO A 107 25.63 -13.98 -34.68
C PRO A 107 26.20 -13.14 -33.51
N ALA A 108 26.91 -13.83 -32.61
CA ALA A 108 27.64 -13.31 -31.45
C ALA A 108 29.08 -12.84 -31.83
N PRO A 109 30.02 -12.60 -30.88
CA PRO A 109 30.12 -11.46 -29.95
C PRO A 109 31.53 -10.82 -29.96
N GLN A 110 31.73 -9.50 -29.74
CA GLN A 110 33.05 -8.97 -29.30
C GLN A 110 32.99 -7.66 -28.46
N ALA A 111 33.70 -7.73 -27.33
CA ALA A 111 34.71 -6.80 -26.78
C ALA A 111 34.36 -5.39 -26.26
N SER A 112 34.39 -5.31 -24.93
CA SER A 112 35.12 -4.37 -24.05
C SER A 112 34.60 -2.95 -23.71
N PRO A 113 34.64 -2.55 -22.41
CA PRO A 113 34.14 -1.29 -21.86
C PRO A 113 35.24 -0.33 -21.36
N ARG A 114 34.87 0.94 -21.04
CA ARG A 114 35.51 1.86 -20.05
C ARG A 114 34.87 3.29 -20.09
N PRO A 115 35.06 4.18 -19.09
CA PRO A 115 34.59 4.09 -17.70
C PRO A 115 33.94 5.42 -17.20
N VAL A 116 33.24 5.41 -16.06
CA VAL A 116 32.99 6.63 -15.27
C VAL A 116 33.42 6.40 -13.82
N GLU A 117 34.06 7.42 -13.30
CA GLU A 117 35.01 7.53 -12.20
C GLU A 117 34.33 7.49 -10.81
N LYS A 118 34.84 6.62 -9.93
CA LYS A 118 34.58 6.63 -8.49
C LYS A 118 35.80 7.20 -7.78
N ILE A 119 35.60 8.25 -6.98
CA ILE A 119 36.60 8.76 -6.05
C ILE A 119 36.50 7.92 -4.76
N SER A 120 37.61 7.28 -4.41
CA SER A 120 37.85 6.64 -3.12
C SER A 120 39.31 6.84 -2.73
N VAL A 121 39.57 7.28 -1.51
CA VAL A 121 40.90 7.26 -0.87
C VAL A 121 40.81 6.29 0.31
N PRO A 122 41.62 5.22 0.37
CA PRO A 122 41.72 4.38 1.55
C PRO A 122 43.04 4.57 2.31
N ALA A 123 42.99 4.11 3.55
CA ALA A 123 44.09 3.86 4.46
C ALA A 123 44.78 2.51 4.16
N ALA A 124 46.09 2.42 4.42
CA ALA A 124 46.89 1.23 4.77
C ALA A 124 48.29 1.73 5.19
N GLU A 125 48.81 1.50 6.39
CA GLU A 125 49.26 0.26 7.06
C GLU A 125 50.78 -0.01 6.93
N LYS A 126 51.42 -0.08 8.11
CA LYS A 126 52.61 -0.82 8.61
C LYS A 126 53.86 -1.10 7.74
N ALA A 127 54.99 -0.77 8.42
CA ALA A 127 56.14 -1.62 8.79
C ALA A 127 57.07 -2.20 7.70
N ALA A 128 58.35 -1.79 7.77
CA ALA A 128 59.52 -2.62 8.10
C ALA A 128 60.83 -1.94 7.69
N ALA A 129 61.80 -1.81 8.61
CA ALA A 129 63.23 -2.08 8.39
C ALA A 129 64.05 -1.71 9.66
N LYS A 130 65.03 -2.56 9.96
CA LYS A 130 65.82 -2.69 11.19
C LYS A 130 67.32 -2.70 10.82
N ALA A 131 68.17 -2.27 11.77
CA ALA A 131 69.65 -2.41 11.84
C ALA A 131 70.43 -1.39 10.99
N GLU A 132 71.60 -0.82 11.36
CA GLU A 132 72.79 -1.24 12.15
C GLU A 132 73.42 0.05 12.77
N ALA A 133 73.80 0.16 14.05
CA ALA A 133 75.04 -0.25 14.72
C ALA A 133 76.39 0.29 14.13
N GLU A 134 77.00 1.24 14.89
CA GLU A 134 78.45 1.60 15.04
C GLU A 134 79.25 2.01 13.77
N THR A 135 79.99 3.13 13.73
CA THR A 135 81.32 3.39 14.36
C THR A 135 81.64 4.91 14.39
N LEU A 136 81.95 5.52 15.54
CA LEU A 136 83.28 5.92 16.07
C LEU A 136 84.02 7.08 15.36
N SER A 137 84.20 8.21 16.08
CA SER A 137 85.35 9.16 16.11
C SER A 137 84.84 10.59 16.42
N GLU A 138 85.39 11.45 17.28
CA GLU A 138 86.34 11.44 18.40
C GLU A 138 86.33 12.89 18.96
N GLN A 139 86.80 13.06 20.21
CA GLN A 139 87.28 14.32 20.84
C GLN A 139 86.27 15.23 21.58
N THR A 140 86.44 15.23 22.92
CA THR A 140 85.98 16.24 23.90
C THR A 140 87.06 17.33 24.06
N PRO A 141 86.74 18.55 24.55
CA PRO A 141 86.93 18.74 25.99
C PRO A 141 85.85 19.58 26.71
N SER A 142 85.70 19.19 27.97
CA SER A 142 84.97 19.70 29.13
C SER A 142 84.83 21.22 29.32
N THR A 143 83.61 21.67 29.66
CA THR A 143 83.31 22.76 30.63
C THR A 143 81.86 22.62 31.16
N PRO A 144 81.48 23.23 32.29
CA PRO A 144 80.95 22.58 33.49
C PRO A 144 79.42 22.43 33.52
N SER A 145 78.93 21.48 34.34
CA SER A 145 77.51 21.18 34.56
C SER A 145 76.68 22.41 35.01
N PRO A 146 75.49 22.64 34.44
CA PRO A 146 74.51 23.59 34.98
C PRO A 146 73.76 22.96 36.17
N PRO A 147 73.20 23.79 37.09
CA PRO A 147 72.66 23.32 38.35
C PRO A 147 71.41 22.44 38.17
N ARG A 148 71.22 21.47 39.07
CA ARG A 148 70.01 20.63 39.16
C ARG A 148 68.76 21.50 39.04
N ARG A 149 68.10 21.43 37.88
CA ARG A 149 66.78 21.98 37.65
C ARG A 149 65.82 21.19 38.53
N ARG A 150 65.20 21.91 39.48
CA ARG A 150 64.13 21.40 40.35
C ARG A 150 63.07 20.74 39.46
N GLU A 151 62.84 19.44 39.63
CA GLU A 151 61.84 18.68 38.86
C GLU A 151 60.48 19.35 39.01
N GLU A 152 60.00 19.95 37.93
CA GLU A 152 58.68 20.55 37.90
C GLU A 152 57.68 19.41 37.70
N LYS A 153 56.80 19.19 38.70
CA LYS A 153 55.73 18.18 38.65
C LYS A 153 55.04 18.21 37.28
N SER A 154 54.90 17.04 36.67
CA SER A 154 54.29 16.88 35.35
C SER A 154 52.87 17.45 35.35
N TYR A 155 52.41 17.96 34.20
CA TYR A 155 51.08 18.55 34.06
C TYR A 155 49.97 17.61 34.58
N TYR A 156 50.08 16.32 34.31
CA TYR A 156 49.14 15.30 34.80
C TYR A 156 49.21 15.07 36.32
N GLU A 157 50.36 15.29 36.93
CA GLU A 157 50.57 15.14 38.37
C GLU A 157 49.93 16.32 39.14
N LYS A 158 50.09 17.55 38.62
CA LYS A 158 49.37 18.73 39.13
C LYS A 158 47.85 18.61 38.94
N LEU A 159 47.41 17.95 37.86
CA LEU A 159 45.99 17.71 37.59
C LEU A 159 45.39 16.71 38.60
N HIS A 160 46.08 15.59 38.85
CA HIS A 160 45.64 14.59 39.83
C HIS A 160 45.64 15.14 41.26
N GLU A 161 46.61 15.99 41.62
CA GLU A 161 46.65 16.66 42.92
C GLU A 161 45.46 17.63 43.09
N LYS A 162 45.07 18.35 42.03
CA LYS A 162 43.87 19.21 42.04
C LYS A 162 42.55 18.44 42.04
N MET A 163 42.50 17.25 41.45
CA MET A 163 41.29 16.41 41.42
C MET A 163 41.10 15.61 42.70
N LYS A 164 42.14 15.43 43.53
CA LYS A 164 42.08 14.64 44.75
C LYS A 164 41.18 15.25 45.83
N ASP A 165 41.00 16.56 45.81
CA ASP A 165 40.16 17.31 46.77
C ASP A 165 38.75 17.56 46.24
N ILE A 166 38.42 17.07 45.04
CA ILE A 166 37.07 17.10 44.51
C ILE A 166 36.42 15.80 44.94
N ASP A 167 35.64 15.85 46.03
CA ASP A 167 34.64 14.82 46.30
C ASP A 167 33.73 14.79 45.08
N PHE A 168 33.97 13.83 44.20
CA PHE A 168 33.02 13.44 43.18
C PHE A 168 31.91 12.74 43.96
N ASP A 169 30.99 13.53 44.51
CA ASP A 169 29.66 13.03 44.81
C ASP A 169 29.21 12.38 43.50
N VAL A 170 29.20 11.05 43.49
CA VAL A 170 28.57 10.27 42.45
C VAL A 170 27.08 10.54 42.65
N GLU A 171 26.63 11.71 42.21
CA GLU A 171 25.24 11.92 41.86
C GLU A 171 24.96 10.89 40.79
N THR A 172 24.41 9.76 41.23
CA THR A 172 23.80 8.77 40.36
C THR A 172 22.79 9.50 39.51
N TYR A 173 23.17 9.84 38.27
CA TYR A 173 22.24 10.31 37.28
C TYR A 173 21.15 9.24 37.17
N PRO A 174 19.86 9.55 37.45
CA PRO A 174 18.80 8.58 37.28
C PRO A 174 18.65 8.32 35.78
N SER A 175 19.32 7.27 35.32
CA SER A 175 19.06 6.66 34.02
C SER A 175 17.64 6.10 34.06
N GLY A 176 16.72 6.74 33.33
CA GLY A 176 15.39 6.17 33.07
C GLY A 176 14.16 7.05 33.28
N GLN A 177 14.27 8.36 33.50
CA GLN A 177 13.11 9.25 33.39
C GLN A 177 13.33 10.29 32.31
N ASN A 178 12.62 10.11 31.19
CA ASN A 178 12.47 11.02 30.06
C ASN A 178 12.58 12.48 30.52
N GLY A 179 13.48 13.26 29.90
CA GLY A 179 13.89 14.63 30.26
C GLY A 179 12.81 15.72 30.21
N PHE A 180 11.55 15.36 30.45
CA PHE A 180 10.43 16.26 30.68
C PHE A 180 9.95 16.09 32.13
N SER A 181 9.79 17.22 32.81
CA SER A 181 9.23 17.34 34.15
C SER A 181 7.84 16.70 34.25
N ALA A 182 7.45 16.30 35.47
CA ALA A 182 6.12 15.70 35.72
C ALA A 182 4.97 16.63 35.29
N TRP A 183 5.18 17.94 35.35
CA TRP A 183 4.24 18.95 34.90
C TRP A 183 4.14 19.01 33.37
N GLU A 184 5.26 18.99 32.64
CA GLU A 184 5.25 18.97 31.16
C GLU A 184 4.49 17.77 30.60
N ARG A 185 4.52 16.62 31.26
CA ARG A 185 3.73 15.44 30.85
C ARG A 185 2.24 15.67 31.01
N LYS A 186 1.81 16.23 32.14
CA LYS A 186 0.40 16.56 32.39
C LYS A 186 -0.09 17.58 31.36
N PHE A 187 0.71 18.61 31.06
CA PHE A 187 0.40 19.57 30.00
C PHE A 187 0.34 18.92 28.62
N GLY A 188 1.26 18.01 28.30
CA GLY A 188 1.24 17.26 27.04
C GLY A 188 -0.02 16.42 26.86
N TYR A 189 -0.47 15.70 27.90
CA TYR A 189 -1.73 14.94 27.85
C TYR A 189 -2.95 15.84 27.71
N ILE A 190 -2.97 16.99 28.40
CA ILE A 190 -4.06 17.96 28.28
C ILE A 190 -4.12 18.51 26.85
N LEU A 191 -2.99 18.93 26.27
CA LEU A 191 -2.94 19.42 24.89
C LEU A 191 -3.31 18.34 23.87
N CYS A 192 -2.82 17.11 24.05
CA CYS A 192 -3.14 16.00 23.16
C CYS A 192 -4.64 15.64 23.23
N SER A 193 -5.20 15.54 24.44
CA SER A 193 -6.63 15.30 24.62
C SER A 193 -7.49 16.43 24.05
N ALA A 194 -7.10 17.70 24.24
CA ALA A 194 -7.79 18.85 23.67
C ALA A 194 -7.73 18.83 22.13
N PHE A 195 -6.59 18.49 21.54
CA PHE A 195 -6.45 18.35 20.09
C PHE A 195 -7.35 17.24 19.52
N ILE A 196 -7.40 16.08 20.19
CA ILE A 196 -8.30 14.98 19.81
C ILE A 196 -9.77 15.43 19.90
N VAL A 197 -10.15 16.12 20.98
CA VAL A 197 -11.52 16.66 21.13
C VAL A 197 -11.85 17.66 20.02
N ILE A 198 -10.93 18.54 19.65
CA ILE A 198 -11.13 19.49 18.54
C ILE A 198 -11.34 18.74 17.22
N LEU A 199 -10.52 17.71 16.94
CA LEU A 199 -10.71 16.88 15.74
C LEU A 199 -12.07 16.17 15.74
N LEU A 200 -12.51 15.65 16.89
CA LEU A 200 -13.84 15.05 17.04
C LEU A 200 -14.95 16.08 16.81
N LEU A 201 -14.84 17.29 17.35
CA LEU A 201 -15.81 18.36 17.15
C LEU A 201 -15.90 18.78 15.68
N ILE A 202 -14.77 18.84 14.95
CA ILE A 202 -14.76 19.12 13.51
C ILE A 202 -15.52 18.01 12.75
N ARG A 203 -15.25 16.74 13.07
CA ARG A 203 -15.95 15.61 12.44
C ARG A 203 -17.44 15.58 12.76
N ILE A 204 -17.81 15.81 14.01
CA ILE A 204 -19.20 15.88 14.46
C ILE A 204 -19.93 17.06 13.79
N SER A 205 -19.29 18.22 13.68
CA SER A 205 -19.87 19.38 12.98
C SER A 205 -20.09 19.09 11.50
N GLY A 206 -19.13 18.43 10.84
CA GLY A 206 -19.30 17.96 9.45
C GLY A 206 -20.44 16.95 9.29
N LEU A 207 -20.59 16.03 10.25
CA LEU A 207 -21.68 15.06 10.27
C LEU A 207 -23.05 15.72 10.52
N ILE A 208 -23.13 16.70 11.43
CA ILE A 208 -24.35 17.46 11.70
C ILE A 208 -24.74 18.29 10.47
N GLY A 209 -23.76 18.92 9.80
CA GLY A 209 -23.98 19.61 8.54
C GLY A 209 -24.47 18.67 7.43
N TYR A 210 -23.96 17.44 7.39
CA TYR A 210 -24.44 16.41 6.46
C TYR A 210 -25.88 15.97 6.77
N ILE A 211 -26.23 15.79 8.04
CA ILE A 211 -27.58 15.37 8.48
C ILE A 211 -28.62 16.48 8.26
N ASN A 212 -28.23 17.74 8.48
CA ASN A 212 -29.14 18.90 8.45
C ASN A 212 -29.16 19.65 7.12
N ARG A 213 -28.46 19.16 6.08
CA ARG A 213 -28.53 19.76 4.75
C ARG A 213 -29.94 19.60 4.21
N ASP A 214 -30.51 20.67 3.67
CA ASP A 214 -31.76 20.61 2.91
C ASP A 214 -31.61 19.50 1.87
N ARG A 215 -32.39 18.44 2.06
CA ARG A 215 -32.28 17.24 1.24
C ARG A 215 -33.01 17.59 -0.05
N GLU A 216 -32.26 17.94 -1.07
CA GLU A 216 -32.78 18.09 -2.43
C GLU A 216 -32.29 16.91 -3.26
N VAL A 217 -33.15 16.42 -4.16
CA VAL A 217 -32.75 15.49 -5.21
C VAL A 217 -31.94 16.28 -6.24
N THR A 218 -30.75 15.80 -6.58
CA THR A 218 -29.86 16.38 -7.59
C THR A 218 -29.29 15.28 -8.47
N THR A 219 -28.71 15.65 -9.62
CA THR A 219 -28.11 14.70 -10.57
C THR A 219 -26.98 13.86 -9.96
N GLU A 220 -26.34 14.33 -8.90
CA GLU A 220 -25.27 13.60 -8.22
C GLU A 220 -25.80 12.58 -7.21
N ASN A 221 -27.00 12.78 -6.65
CA ASN A 221 -27.52 11.98 -5.54
C ASN A 221 -28.81 11.19 -5.87
N TYR A 222 -29.41 11.41 -7.04
CA TYR A 222 -30.74 10.88 -7.33
C TYR A 222 -30.84 9.36 -7.20
N THR A 223 -29.77 8.62 -7.45
CA THR A 223 -29.76 7.16 -7.34
C THR A 223 -30.08 6.65 -5.92
N GLU A 224 -29.88 7.49 -4.88
CA GLU A 224 -30.27 7.19 -3.50
C GLU A 224 -31.78 7.31 -3.27
N TYR A 225 -32.46 8.17 -4.03
CA TYR A 225 -33.86 8.58 -3.81
C TYR A 225 -34.82 8.12 -4.90
N VAL A 226 -34.31 7.82 -6.09
CA VAL A 226 -35.08 7.52 -7.29
C VAL A 226 -34.42 6.36 -8.02
N GLY A 227 -35.22 5.36 -8.38
CA GLY A 227 -34.86 4.31 -9.32
C GLY A 227 -35.39 4.64 -10.70
N VAL A 228 -34.59 4.37 -11.73
CA VAL A 228 -34.99 4.56 -13.14
C VAL A 228 -34.79 3.23 -13.84
N SER A 229 -35.81 2.79 -14.58
CA SER A 229 -35.75 1.57 -15.37
C SER A 229 -36.45 1.77 -16.71
N VAL A 230 -35.90 1.17 -17.75
CA VAL A 230 -36.52 1.12 -19.08
C VAL A 230 -36.83 -0.34 -19.35
N ASN A 231 -38.09 -0.66 -19.59
CA ASN A 231 -38.51 -2.03 -19.88
C ASN A 231 -39.30 -2.05 -21.18
N SER A 232 -39.03 -3.03 -22.05
CA SER A 232 -39.86 -3.23 -23.24
C SER A 232 -41.21 -3.84 -22.86
N ILE A 233 -42.27 -3.40 -23.54
CA ILE A 233 -43.62 -3.96 -23.32
C ILE A 233 -43.76 -5.31 -24.03
N SER A 234 -43.13 -5.46 -25.20
CA SER A 234 -43.09 -6.71 -25.95
C SER A 234 -41.72 -7.37 -25.84
N SER A 235 -41.71 -8.69 -25.62
CA SER A 235 -40.47 -9.50 -25.67
C SER A 235 -40.02 -9.79 -27.10
N PHE A 236 -40.90 -9.68 -28.09
CA PHE A 236 -40.62 -9.97 -29.49
C PHE A 236 -40.78 -8.69 -30.30
N ASN A 237 -39.68 -8.20 -30.87
CA ASN A 237 -39.63 -6.97 -31.68
C ASN A 237 -40.20 -5.74 -30.96
N PRO A 238 -39.54 -5.27 -29.87
CA PRO A 238 -40.04 -4.17 -29.09
C PRO A 238 -40.08 -2.86 -29.91
N GLN A 239 -41.27 -2.25 -29.94
CA GLN A 239 -41.49 -0.90 -30.47
C GLN A 239 -42.04 0.05 -29.38
N GLU A 240 -42.40 -0.50 -28.23
CA GLU A 240 -42.93 0.24 -27.09
C GLU A 240 -42.12 -0.09 -25.84
N TYR A 241 -41.75 0.96 -25.12
CA TYR A 241 -40.97 0.90 -23.89
C TYR A 241 -41.65 1.72 -22.81
N ASP A 242 -41.66 1.19 -21.60
CA ASP A 242 -42.10 1.90 -20.41
C ASP A 242 -40.84 2.37 -19.65
N LEU A 243 -40.62 3.69 -19.65
CA LEU A 243 -39.64 4.34 -18.80
C LEU A 243 -40.29 4.59 -17.45
N THR A 244 -39.88 3.83 -16.44
CA THR A 244 -40.44 3.86 -15.10
C THR A 244 -39.47 4.49 -14.12
N VAL A 245 -39.95 5.51 -13.43
CA VAL A 245 -39.30 6.24 -12.35
C VAL A 245 -39.96 5.80 -11.04
N THR A 246 -39.19 5.26 -10.11
CA THR A 246 -39.66 4.77 -8.80
C THR A 246 -39.07 5.63 -7.69
N ALA A 247 -39.92 6.29 -6.90
CA ALA A 247 -39.45 7.06 -5.76
C ALA A 247 -39.20 6.16 -4.54
N LYS A 248 -38.02 6.27 -3.93
CA LYS A 248 -37.65 5.55 -2.69
C LYS A 248 -38.01 6.33 -1.43
N LYS A 249 -38.25 7.63 -1.58
CA LYS A 249 -38.73 8.56 -0.55
C LYS A 249 -39.75 9.49 -1.17
N ARG A 250 -40.49 10.21 -0.32
CA ARG A 250 -41.40 11.25 -0.76
C ARG A 250 -40.60 12.42 -1.36
N ILE A 251 -40.97 12.85 -2.56
CA ILE A 251 -40.30 13.95 -3.28
C ILE A 251 -41.36 14.97 -3.71
N THR A 252 -41.08 16.26 -3.47
CA THR A 252 -41.93 17.39 -3.89
C THR A 252 -41.28 18.14 -5.04
N ASN A 253 -42.10 18.76 -5.90
CA ASN A 253 -41.68 19.50 -7.10
C ASN A 253 -40.66 18.71 -7.93
N PHE A 254 -40.97 17.43 -8.17
CA PHE A 254 -40.08 16.52 -8.87
C PHE A 254 -40.03 16.87 -10.35
N GLU A 255 -38.82 17.17 -10.83
CA GLU A 255 -38.54 17.34 -12.24
C GLU A 255 -37.39 16.42 -12.64
N MET A 256 -37.53 15.70 -13.75
CA MET A 256 -36.49 14.80 -14.23
C MET A 256 -36.51 14.71 -15.74
N THR A 257 -35.33 14.82 -16.34
CA THR A 257 -35.11 14.65 -17.77
C THR A 257 -34.24 13.42 -17.99
N VAL A 258 -34.75 12.47 -18.77
CA VAL A 258 -34.04 11.23 -19.10
C VAL A 258 -33.94 11.10 -20.60
N GLU A 259 -32.75 10.85 -21.11
CA GLU A 259 -32.51 10.49 -22.50
C GLU A 259 -32.30 8.99 -22.62
N VAL A 260 -33.14 8.32 -23.42
CA VAL A 260 -33.06 6.89 -23.68
C VAL A 260 -32.49 6.66 -25.08
N PHE A 261 -31.45 5.85 -25.18
CA PHE A 261 -30.76 5.54 -26.43
C PHE A 261 -31.16 4.15 -26.93
N PHE A 262 -31.63 4.10 -28.17
CA PHE A 262 -32.07 2.89 -28.83
C PHE A 262 -31.17 2.57 -30.02
N HIS A 263 -30.77 1.31 -30.09
CA HIS A 263 -29.93 0.78 -31.15
C HIS A 263 -30.78 -0.01 -32.15
N ASN A 264 -30.51 0.20 -33.44
CA ASN A 264 -31.10 -0.62 -34.48
C ASN A 264 -30.32 -1.95 -34.60
N PRO A 265 -30.90 -3.11 -34.29
CA PRO A 265 -30.22 -4.40 -34.34
C PRO A 265 -29.86 -4.83 -35.77
N PHE A 266 -30.50 -4.24 -36.77
CA PHE A 266 -30.25 -4.49 -38.19
C PHE A 266 -29.28 -3.49 -38.79
N ASN A 267 -28.54 -2.75 -37.95
CA ASN A 267 -27.59 -1.75 -38.43
C ASN A 267 -26.51 -2.39 -39.31
N GLY A 268 -26.40 -1.93 -40.55
CA GLY A 268 -25.49 -2.47 -41.57
C GLY A 268 -26.01 -3.67 -42.37
N LEU A 269 -27.19 -4.22 -42.04
CA LEU A 269 -27.77 -5.36 -42.77
C LEU A 269 -28.66 -4.95 -43.96
N TYR A 270 -29.32 -3.79 -43.88
CA TYR A 270 -30.32 -3.33 -44.88
C TYR A 270 -30.03 -1.95 -45.48
N GLY A 271 -28.77 -1.51 -45.50
CA GLY A 271 -28.38 -0.23 -46.09
C GLY A 271 -28.34 0.94 -45.11
N LYS A 272 -27.94 2.10 -45.63
CA LYS A 272 -27.26 3.22 -44.96
C LYS A 272 -28.07 4.04 -43.93
N ASP A 273 -29.29 3.60 -43.59
CA ASP A 273 -30.28 4.43 -42.86
C ASP A 273 -30.67 3.86 -41.49
N SER A 274 -29.87 2.96 -40.94
CA SER A 274 -30.06 2.37 -39.61
C SER A 274 -29.31 3.16 -38.54
N GLU A 275 -29.72 4.41 -38.34
CA GLU A 275 -29.14 5.26 -37.30
C GLU A 275 -29.68 4.87 -35.91
N ASP A 276 -28.81 4.91 -34.91
CA ASP A 276 -29.22 4.86 -33.50
C ASP A 276 -30.07 6.11 -33.22
N ILE A 277 -31.16 5.95 -32.46
CA ILE A 277 -32.05 7.06 -32.11
C ILE A 277 -32.02 7.28 -30.60
N SER A 278 -32.16 8.54 -30.17
CA SER A 278 -32.45 8.86 -28.77
C SER A 278 -33.84 9.48 -28.63
N LYS A 279 -34.44 9.27 -27.47
CA LYS A 279 -35.70 9.91 -27.06
C LYS A 279 -35.53 10.52 -25.69
N THR A 280 -35.81 11.81 -25.58
CA THR A 280 -35.84 12.53 -24.32
C THR A 280 -37.24 12.48 -23.73
N VAL A 281 -37.34 12.12 -22.45
CA VAL A 281 -38.58 12.08 -21.67
C VAL A 281 -38.43 13.00 -20.47
N ASN A 282 -39.44 13.84 -20.26
CA ASN A 282 -39.48 14.80 -19.16
C ASN A 282 -40.59 14.41 -18.20
N PHE A 283 -40.26 14.33 -16.92
CA PHE A 283 -41.17 14.15 -15.81
C PHE A 283 -41.29 15.48 -15.07
N SER A 284 -42.51 15.93 -14.81
CA SER A 284 -42.79 17.08 -13.95
C SER A 284 -44.01 16.74 -13.09
N ILE A 285 -43.76 16.39 -11.83
CA ILE A 285 -44.78 15.92 -10.89
C ILE A 285 -44.68 16.73 -9.60
N ALA A 286 -45.83 17.25 -9.13
CA ALA A 286 -45.87 18.09 -7.94
C ALA A 286 -45.44 17.34 -6.66
N VAL A 287 -45.88 16.10 -6.49
CA VAL A 287 -45.50 15.23 -5.35
C VAL A 287 -45.47 13.79 -5.84
N ILE A 288 -44.42 13.05 -5.50
CA ILE A 288 -44.33 11.60 -5.66
C ILE A 288 -44.17 10.99 -4.27
N GLU A 289 -45.06 10.08 -3.91
CA GLU A 289 -45.02 9.42 -2.61
C GLU A 289 -43.95 8.32 -2.55
N SER A 290 -43.53 7.97 -1.34
CA SER A 290 -42.52 6.93 -1.15
C SER A 290 -43.03 5.57 -1.66
N GLY A 291 -42.28 4.95 -2.58
CA GLY A 291 -42.63 3.69 -3.23
C GLY A 291 -43.51 3.83 -4.47
N GLU A 292 -43.95 5.05 -4.80
CA GLU A 292 -44.76 5.30 -5.99
C GLU A 292 -43.90 5.21 -7.26
N THR A 293 -44.53 4.73 -8.33
CA THR A 293 -43.92 4.59 -9.65
C THR A 293 -44.65 5.46 -10.65
N VAL A 294 -43.91 6.28 -11.38
CA VAL A 294 -44.40 7.06 -12.51
C VAL A 294 -43.82 6.46 -13.78
N THR A 295 -44.67 6.18 -14.76
CA THR A 295 -44.27 5.53 -16.00
C THR A 295 -44.67 6.37 -17.19
N GLU A 296 -43.73 6.61 -18.10
CA GLU A 296 -43.97 7.26 -19.38
C GLU A 296 -43.68 6.29 -20.53
N ARG A 297 -44.57 6.30 -21.53
CA ARG A 297 -44.50 5.37 -22.66
C ARG A 297 -43.75 5.97 -23.83
N ILE A 298 -42.73 5.28 -24.29
CA ILE A 298 -41.96 5.62 -25.48
C ILE A 298 -42.41 4.70 -26.61
N THR A 299 -42.92 5.29 -27.70
CA THR A 299 -43.28 4.57 -28.94
C THR A 299 -42.25 4.86 -30.02
N LEU A 300 -41.79 3.81 -30.70
CA LEU A 300 -40.80 3.86 -31.77
C LEU A 300 -41.44 3.42 -33.09
N GLU A 301 -41.07 4.07 -34.19
CA GLU A 301 -41.58 3.73 -35.53
C GLU A 301 -40.97 2.45 -36.11
N LYS A 302 -39.82 2.03 -35.58
CA LYS A 302 -39.04 0.88 -36.04
C LYS A 302 -38.70 -0.01 -34.84
N ILE A 303 -38.37 -1.28 -35.13
CA ILE A 303 -37.86 -2.21 -34.13
C ILE A 303 -36.46 -1.76 -33.73
N MET A 304 -36.33 -1.29 -32.49
CA MET A 304 -35.07 -0.86 -31.91
C MET A 304 -34.95 -1.47 -30.51
N PHE A 305 -33.74 -1.79 -30.08
CA PHE A 305 -33.46 -2.32 -28.75
C PHE A 305 -32.90 -1.21 -27.86
N ASP A 306 -33.37 -1.13 -26.61
CA ASP A 306 -32.78 -0.22 -25.65
C ASP A 306 -31.30 -0.60 -25.41
N ARG A 307 -30.44 0.41 -25.36
CA ARG A 307 -29.00 0.21 -25.16
C ARG A 307 -28.55 0.74 -23.82
N ARG A 308 -29.02 1.94 -23.48
CA ARG A 308 -28.73 2.66 -22.24
C ARG A 308 -29.70 3.82 -22.10
N PHE A 309 -29.79 4.35 -20.89
CA PHE A 309 -30.40 5.65 -20.63
C PHE A 309 -29.39 6.54 -19.89
N GLU A 310 -29.59 7.84 -19.97
CA GLU A 310 -28.81 8.86 -19.27
C GLU A 310 -29.78 9.83 -18.60
N VAL A 311 -29.55 10.13 -17.33
CA VAL A 311 -30.31 11.15 -16.60
C VAL A 311 -29.63 12.48 -16.83
N ILE A 312 -30.26 13.35 -17.62
CA ILE A 312 -29.71 14.65 -18.02
C ILE A 312 -29.84 15.66 -16.88
N SER A 313 -30.98 15.67 -16.20
CA SER A 313 -31.23 16.53 -15.06
C SER A 313 -32.25 15.89 -14.13
N VAL A 314 -32.15 16.19 -12.85
CA VAL A 314 -33.14 15.80 -11.85
C VAL A 314 -33.09 16.78 -10.68
N SER A 315 -34.27 17.23 -10.26
CA SER A 315 -34.46 18.15 -9.14
C SER A 315 -35.74 17.82 -8.36
N GLY A 316 -35.76 18.18 -7.08
CA GLY A 316 -36.95 18.06 -6.24
C GLY A 316 -36.59 18.21 -4.76
N GLY A 317 -37.57 18.57 -3.93
CA GLY A 317 -37.41 18.64 -2.47
C GLY A 317 -37.64 17.27 -1.84
N LEU A 318 -36.79 16.86 -0.90
CA LEU A 318 -36.99 15.64 -0.09
C LEU A 318 -37.55 16.04 1.28
N ASP A 319 -38.67 15.42 1.63
CA ASP A 319 -39.29 15.53 2.95
C ASP A 319 -38.96 14.31 3.84
#